data_AF-A0A5N8Z6F6-F1
#
_entry.id   AF-A0A5N8Z6F6-F1
#
_cell.length_a   1.000
_cell.length_b   1.000
_cell.length_c   1.000
_cell.angle_alpha   90.00
_cell.angle_beta   90.00
_cell.angle_gamma   90.00
#
_symmetry.space_group_name_H-M   'P 1'
#
loop_
_entity.id
_entity.type
_entity.pdbx_description
1 polymer ?
#
loop_
_entity_poly.entity_id
_entity_poly.type
_entity_poly.pdbx_seq_one_letter_code
_entity_poly.pdbx_strand_id
1 'polypeptide(L)'
;LTTMHNTEVKKDLLMDWNQFIWNKYKSVRPWLVSNGTGHKPVTEEALEPVRKAMRCTACGLCDDGCTVIDIDKTFLGPAALTKLYRFVKDPRDTDAKARFLEASERGGLWDCVHCWEASEHCPWGINPSHLIMDMRDQSLGLGIKSGRGNKIVARHYDGFAKSVRTSGWLDERALASKSYGLPPYGFSPSGIISQAPIAIKALRRGKASLTPHPKRPGQKDIAKIFEKEGQREQNKREGQS
;
A
#
# COMPACT_ATOMS: atom_id res chain seq x y z
N LEU A 1 2.65 -17.54 -29.55
CA LEU A 1 1.72 -16.53 -28.99
C LEU A 1 0.78 -17.25 -28.06
N THR A 2 0.75 -16.87 -26.79
CA THR A 2 -0.15 -17.42 -25.77
C THR A 2 -1.05 -16.30 -25.24
N THR A 3 -2.15 -16.65 -24.61
CA THR A 3 -3.02 -15.70 -23.92
C THR A 3 -2.34 -15.15 -22.67
N MET A 4 -2.88 -14.04 -22.15
CA MET A 4 -2.49 -13.52 -20.84
C MET A 4 -2.89 -14.53 -19.75
N HIS A 5 -2.11 -14.55 -18.68
CA HIS A 5 -2.38 -15.29 -17.46
C HIS A 5 -3.50 -14.58 -16.67
N ASN A 6 -4.12 -15.31 -15.73
CA ASN A 6 -5.17 -14.81 -14.83
C ASN A 6 -6.48 -14.32 -15.47
N THR A 7 -6.72 -14.67 -16.72
CA THR A 7 -8.00 -14.39 -17.40
C THR A 7 -8.58 -15.65 -18.04
N GLU A 8 -9.90 -15.74 -18.06
CA GLU A 8 -10.60 -16.81 -18.75
C GLU A 8 -10.50 -16.62 -20.27
N VAL A 9 -10.03 -17.64 -20.97
CA VAL A 9 -10.00 -17.65 -22.44
C VAL A 9 -11.38 -18.03 -22.97
N LYS A 10 -12.01 -17.15 -23.74
CA LYS A 10 -13.30 -17.43 -24.39
C LYS A 10 -13.09 -18.18 -25.71
N LYS A 11 -12.17 -17.73 -26.54
CA LYS A 11 -11.83 -18.35 -27.83
C LYS A 11 -10.50 -17.83 -28.38
N ASP A 12 -9.59 -18.72 -28.77
CA ASP A 12 -8.27 -18.35 -29.32
C ASP A 12 -7.52 -17.37 -28.39
N LEU A 13 -7.30 -16.13 -28.84
CA LEU A 13 -6.69 -15.05 -28.04
C LEU A 13 -7.73 -14.09 -27.41
N LEU A 14 -9.02 -14.37 -27.56
CA LEU A 14 -10.11 -13.59 -26.95
C LEU A 14 -10.29 -14.02 -25.49
N MET A 15 -10.20 -13.06 -24.60
CA MET A 15 -10.20 -13.24 -23.14
C MET A 15 -11.37 -12.49 -22.49
N ASP A 16 -11.78 -12.90 -21.29
CA ASP A 16 -12.83 -12.22 -20.52
C ASP A 16 -12.30 -10.91 -19.89
N TRP A 17 -12.48 -9.80 -20.59
CA TRP A 17 -12.02 -8.49 -20.11
C TRP A 17 -12.79 -7.96 -18.90
N ASN A 18 -14.04 -8.39 -18.73
CA ASN A 18 -14.87 -7.95 -17.62
C ASN A 18 -14.32 -8.50 -16.31
N GLN A 19 -14.07 -9.81 -16.29
CA GLN A 19 -13.46 -10.51 -15.19
C GLN A 19 -12.04 -9.98 -14.90
N PHE A 20 -11.23 -9.81 -15.95
CA PHE A 20 -9.82 -9.50 -15.79
C PHE A 20 -9.55 -8.08 -15.28
N ILE A 21 -10.18 -7.06 -15.88
CA ILE A 21 -9.88 -5.65 -15.59
C ILE A 21 -11.12 -4.82 -15.27
N TRP A 22 -12.17 -4.93 -16.09
CA TRP A 22 -13.23 -3.91 -16.11
C TRP A 22 -13.99 -3.80 -14.79
N ASN A 23 -14.24 -4.94 -14.12
CA ASN A 23 -14.91 -4.95 -12.83
C ASN A 23 -14.07 -4.24 -11.74
N LYS A 24 -12.74 -4.44 -11.75
CA LYS A 24 -11.80 -3.76 -10.84
C LYS A 24 -11.64 -2.28 -11.17
N TYR A 25 -11.71 -1.91 -12.45
CA TYR A 25 -11.71 -0.51 -12.88
C TYR A 25 -12.96 0.23 -12.39
N LYS A 26 -14.13 -0.40 -12.46
CA LYS A 26 -15.37 0.21 -11.99
C LYS A 26 -15.38 0.39 -10.47
N SER A 27 -14.79 -0.54 -9.71
CA SER A 27 -14.78 -0.47 -8.26
C SER A 27 -13.97 0.71 -7.70
N VAL A 28 -13.04 1.27 -8.46
CA VAL A 28 -12.28 2.47 -8.05
C VAL A 28 -12.97 3.81 -8.40
N ARG A 29 -14.22 3.75 -8.84
CA ARG A 29 -15.05 4.91 -9.22
C ARG A 29 -14.35 5.85 -10.22
N PRO A 30 -14.07 5.40 -11.46
CA PRO A 30 -13.14 6.05 -12.38
C PRO A 30 -13.70 7.30 -13.08
N TRP A 31 -14.34 8.19 -12.32
CA TRP A 31 -14.89 9.48 -12.74
C TRP A 31 -14.51 10.55 -11.73
N LEU A 32 -14.50 11.81 -12.16
CA LEU A 32 -14.20 12.96 -11.31
C LEU A 32 -15.38 13.26 -10.39
N VAL A 33 -15.13 13.45 -9.09
CA VAL A 33 -16.13 13.92 -8.13
C VAL A 33 -15.79 15.35 -7.72
N SER A 34 -16.72 16.28 -7.93
CA SER A 34 -16.55 17.70 -7.57
C SER A 34 -17.79 18.22 -6.86
N ASN A 35 -17.59 18.94 -5.76
CA ASN A 35 -18.66 19.50 -4.92
C ASN A 35 -19.17 20.88 -5.42
N GLY A 36 -18.82 21.33 -6.62
CA GLY A 36 -19.17 22.66 -7.12
C GLY A 36 -19.53 22.74 -8.60
N THR A 37 -20.19 23.82 -8.99
CA THR A 37 -20.57 24.14 -10.36
C THR A 37 -19.50 25.01 -11.03
N GLY A 38 -18.78 24.47 -12.03
CA GLY A 38 -17.91 25.26 -12.91
C GLY A 38 -16.50 24.68 -13.13
N HIS A 39 -15.85 25.17 -14.19
CA HIS A 39 -14.48 24.80 -14.56
C HIS A 39 -13.50 25.55 -13.65
N LYS A 40 -12.82 24.83 -12.74
CA LYS A 40 -11.69 25.39 -11.99
C LYS A 40 -10.45 25.39 -12.89
N PRO A 41 -9.81 26.53 -13.15
CA PRO A 41 -8.54 26.55 -13.85
C PRO A 41 -7.51 25.76 -13.03
N VAL A 42 -6.81 24.84 -13.69
CA VAL A 42 -5.75 24.02 -13.08
C VAL A 42 -4.44 24.42 -13.73
N THR A 43 -3.41 24.67 -12.92
CA THR A 43 -2.08 24.96 -13.42
C THR A 43 -1.43 23.69 -13.97
N GLU A 44 -0.44 23.85 -14.85
CA GLU A 44 0.25 22.71 -15.44
C GLU A 44 1.00 21.91 -14.37
N GLU A 45 1.61 22.60 -13.41
CA GLU A 45 2.36 21.99 -12.31
C GLU A 45 1.47 21.09 -11.46
N ALA A 46 0.19 21.43 -11.31
CA ALA A 46 -0.77 20.65 -10.55
C ALA A 46 -1.23 19.38 -11.29
N LEU A 47 -1.12 19.34 -12.63
CA LEU A 47 -1.43 18.15 -13.44
C LEU A 47 -0.22 17.25 -13.71
N GLU A 48 1.00 17.75 -13.51
CA GLU A 48 2.22 16.98 -13.74
C GLU A 48 2.22 15.59 -13.04
N PRO A 49 1.77 15.45 -11.77
CA PRO A 49 1.71 14.15 -11.11
C PRO A 49 0.80 13.14 -11.81
N VAL A 50 -0.31 13.58 -12.41
CA VAL A 50 -1.31 12.68 -13.02
C VAL A 50 -1.00 12.34 -14.48
N ARG A 51 -0.20 13.15 -15.19
CA ARG A 51 0.10 12.97 -16.63
C ARG A 51 0.55 11.56 -16.99
N LYS A 52 1.44 10.96 -16.19
CA LYS A 52 1.89 9.57 -16.41
C LYS A 52 0.74 8.57 -16.32
N ALA A 53 -0.07 8.66 -15.25
CA ALA A 53 -1.22 7.77 -15.06
C ALA A 53 -2.30 7.97 -16.16
N MET A 54 -2.45 9.18 -16.70
CA MET A 54 -3.40 9.47 -17.78
C MET A 54 -3.07 8.77 -19.10
N ARG A 55 -1.81 8.38 -19.33
CA ARG A 55 -1.38 7.66 -20.54
C ARG A 55 -1.77 6.17 -20.53
N CYS A 56 -2.34 5.67 -19.43
CA CYS A 56 -2.76 4.28 -19.32
C CYS A 56 -3.88 3.98 -20.33
N THR A 57 -3.60 3.05 -21.25
CA THR A 57 -4.56 2.52 -22.23
C THR A 57 -5.41 1.37 -21.70
N ALA A 58 -5.24 1.03 -20.41
CA ALA A 58 -5.90 -0.10 -19.76
C ALA A 58 -5.66 -1.45 -20.46
N CYS A 59 -4.46 -1.68 -21.02
CA CYS A 59 -4.10 -2.91 -21.74
C CYS A 59 -3.87 -4.16 -20.86
N GLY A 60 -3.83 -4.04 -19.53
CA GLY A 60 -3.76 -5.19 -18.62
C GLY A 60 -2.42 -5.89 -18.46
N LEU A 61 -1.39 -5.55 -19.23
CA LEU A 61 -0.10 -6.26 -19.16
C LEU A 61 0.56 -6.17 -17.78
N CYS A 62 0.35 -5.06 -17.06
CA CYS A 62 0.83 -4.94 -15.69
C CYS A 62 0.09 -5.85 -14.70
N ASP A 63 -1.17 -6.17 -14.95
CA ASP A 63 -1.96 -7.12 -14.15
C ASP A 63 -1.55 -8.57 -14.47
N ASP A 64 -1.25 -8.85 -15.74
CA ASP A 64 -0.73 -10.14 -16.19
C ASP A 64 0.61 -10.50 -15.55
N GLY A 65 1.55 -9.56 -15.51
CA GLY A 65 2.83 -9.75 -14.81
C GLY A 65 2.74 -9.74 -13.28
N CYS A 66 1.57 -9.48 -12.70
CA CYS A 66 1.44 -9.32 -11.25
C CYS A 66 1.26 -10.67 -10.54
N THR A 67 2.32 -11.12 -9.86
CA THR A 67 2.33 -12.36 -9.06
C THR A 67 1.32 -12.39 -7.91
N VAL A 68 0.82 -11.23 -7.47
CA VAL A 68 -0.22 -11.18 -6.43
C VAL A 68 -1.57 -11.63 -6.98
N ILE A 69 -1.88 -11.30 -8.24
CA ILE A 69 -3.17 -11.65 -8.86
C ILE A 69 -3.29 -13.16 -9.05
N ASP A 70 -2.17 -13.86 -9.28
CA ASP A 70 -2.12 -15.33 -9.35
C ASP A 70 -2.63 -15.98 -8.06
N ILE A 71 -2.30 -15.38 -6.90
CA ILE A 71 -2.56 -15.92 -5.57
C ILE A 71 -3.90 -15.41 -5.04
N ASP A 72 -4.16 -14.11 -5.16
CA ASP A 72 -5.38 -13.46 -4.70
C ASP A 72 -6.06 -12.68 -5.83
N LYS A 73 -7.06 -13.32 -6.46
CA LYS A 73 -7.87 -12.72 -7.53
C LYS A 73 -8.70 -11.52 -7.06
N THR A 74 -8.90 -11.35 -5.74
CA THR A 74 -9.64 -10.22 -5.15
C THR A 74 -8.81 -8.94 -5.13
N PHE A 75 -7.49 -9.01 -5.35
CA PHE A 75 -6.64 -7.84 -5.49
C PHE A 75 -7.06 -6.97 -6.69
N LEU A 76 -7.21 -5.66 -6.45
CA LEU A 76 -7.59 -4.63 -7.42
C LEU A 76 -6.64 -4.60 -8.63
N GLY A 77 -5.37 -4.93 -8.43
CA GLY A 77 -4.39 -4.96 -9.51
C GLY A 77 -3.78 -3.59 -9.84
N PRO A 78 -2.59 -3.58 -10.45
CA PRO A 78 -1.88 -2.34 -10.78
C PRO A 78 -2.59 -1.46 -11.80
N ALA A 79 -3.36 -2.01 -12.73
CA ALA A 79 -4.10 -1.24 -13.72
C ALA A 79 -5.21 -0.41 -13.06
N ALA A 80 -6.05 -1.03 -12.22
CA ALA A 80 -7.11 -0.32 -11.49
C ALA A 80 -6.53 0.69 -10.49
N LEU A 81 -5.45 0.35 -9.79
CA LEU A 81 -4.75 1.26 -8.88
C LEU A 81 -4.09 2.43 -9.63
N THR A 82 -3.58 2.23 -10.84
CA THR A 82 -3.09 3.34 -11.70
C THR A 82 -4.24 4.26 -12.11
N LYS A 83 -5.41 3.70 -12.43
CA LYS A 83 -6.61 4.49 -12.73
C LYS A 83 -7.08 5.27 -11.50
N LEU A 84 -7.01 4.67 -10.31
CA LEU A 84 -7.30 5.34 -9.06
C LEU A 84 -6.32 6.49 -8.78
N TYR A 85 -5.01 6.25 -8.98
CA TYR A 85 -3.95 7.24 -8.81
C TYR A 85 -4.26 8.54 -9.53
N ARG A 86 -4.74 8.43 -10.78
CA ARG A 86 -5.16 9.57 -11.60
C ARG A 86 -6.14 10.47 -10.85
N PHE A 87 -7.15 9.92 -10.18
CA PHE A 87 -8.19 10.71 -9.52
C PHE A 87 -7.75 11.22 -8.15
N VAL A 88 -7.07 10.40 -7.34
CA VAL A 88 -6.63 10.85 -6.00
C VAL A 88 -5.59 11.96 -6.06
N LYS A 89 -4.85 12.08 -7.16
CA LYS A 89 -3.89 13.15 -7.41
C LYS A 89 -4.44 14.28 -8.29
N ASP A 90 -5.67 14.14 -8.81
CA ASP A 90 -6.26 15.20 -9.62
C ASP A 90 -6.74 16.32 -8.69
N PRO A 91 -6.22 17.56 -8.81
CA PRO A 91 -6.63 18.67 -7.95
C PRO A 91 -8.11 19.05 -8.09
N ARG A 92 -8.79 18.55 -9.13
CA ARG A 92 -10.22 18.78 -9.35
C ARG A 92 -11.10 17.78 -8.59
N ASP A 93 -10.54 16.65 -8.11
CA ASP A 93 -11.31 15.63 -7.39
C ASP A 93 -11.37 15.98 -5.90
N THR A 94 -12.59 16.04 -5.35
CA THR A 94 -12.81 16.38 -3.93
C THR A 94 -13.00 15.15 -3.04
N ASP A 95 -12.81 13.94 -3.55
CA ASP A 95 -13.17 12.70 -2.86
C ASP A 95 -11.98 11.75 -2.62
N ALA A 96 -10.75 12.27 -2.73
CA ALA A 96 -9.51 11.51 -2.57
C ALA A 96 -9.47 10.68 -1.28
N LYS A 97 -9.89 11.26 -0.14
CA LYS A 97 -9.86 10.57 1.16
C LYS A 97 -10.79 9.36 1.21
N ALA A 98 -12.01 9.46 0.67
CA ALA A 98 -12.95 8.33 0.64
C ALA A 98 -12.42 7.21 -0.25
N ARG A 99 -11.85 7.57 -1.40
CA ARG A 99 -11.20 6.62 -2.31
C ARG A 99 -10.02 5.89 -1.65
N PHE A 100 -9.19 6.59 -0.87
CA PHE A 100 -8.11 5.95 -0.11
C PHE A 100 -8.62 4.97 0.96
N LEU A 101 -9.75 5.28 1.60
CA LEU A 101 -10.38 4.38 2.58
C LEU A 101 -10.89 3.11 1.89
N GLU A 102 -11.60 3.24 0.78
CA GLU A 102 -12.10 2.13 -0.05
C GLU A 102 -10.92 1.30 -0.59
N ALA A 103 -9.92 1.95 -1.18
CA ALA A 103 -8.73 1.29 -1.69
C ALA A 103 -7.85 0.70 -0.59
N SER A 104 -8.03 1.06 0.69
CA SER A 104 -7.28 0.43 1.76
C SER A 104 -7.93 -0.87 2.27
N GLU A 105 -9.17 -1.17 1.86
CA GLU A 105 -9.83 -2.44 2.22
C GLU A 105 -9.09 -3.67 1.65
N ARG A 106 -9.48 -4.87 2.08
CA ARG A 106 -8.89 -6.13 1.61
C ARG A 106 -9.09 -6.24 0.09
N GLY A 107 -8.07 -6.73 -0.61
CA GLY A 107 -8.01 -6.69 -2.07
C GLY A 107 -7.52 -5.34 -2.60
N GLY A 108 -7.14 -4.40 -1.74
CA GLY A 108 -6.83 -3.03 -2.11
C GLY A 108 -5.33 -2.71 -2.26
N LEU A 109 -5.01 -1.43 -2.12
CA LEU A 109 -3.70 -0.81 -2.15
C LEU A 109 -2.63 -1.56 -1.34
N TRP A 110 -3.00 -2.14 -0.20
CA TRP A 110 -2.09 -2.80 0.75
C TRP A 110 -1.66 -4.21 0.36
N ASP A 111 -2.35 -4.84 -0.60
CA ASP A 111 -2.07 -6.23 -0.97
C ASP A 111 -0.93 -6.36 -2.00
N CYS A 112 -0.50 -5.24 -2.61
CA CYS A 112 0.72 -5.21 -3.41
C CYS A 112 1.96 -5.61 -2.57
N VAL A 113 2.75 -6.57 -3.07
CA VAL A 113 3.94 -7.10 -2.37
C VAL A 113 5.26 -6.47 -2.84
N HIS A 114 5.19 -5.43 -3.67
CA HIS A 114 6.37 -4.70 -4.18
C HIS A 114 7.35 -5.58 -4.97
N CYS A 115 6.84 -6.49 -5.81
CA CYS A 115 7.66 -7.27 -6.74
C CYS A 115 8.13 -6.48 -7.99
N TRP A 116 7.62 -5.27 -8.20
CA TRP A 116 7.97 -4.34 -9.30
C TRP A 116 7.65 -4.81 -10.74
N GLU A 117 7.24 -6.05 -10.95
CA GLU A 117 6.89 -6.60 -12.27
C GLU A 117 5.87 -5.78 -13.07
N ALA A 118 4.90 -5.16 -12.38
CA ALA A 118 3.89 -4.31 -13.02
C ALA A 118 4.49 -3.12 -13.79
N SER A 119 5.68 -2.64 -13.39
CA SER A 119 6.38 -1.56 -14.08
C SER A 119 7.16 -2.07 -15.29
N GLU A 120 7.83 -3.22 -15.15
CA GLU A 120 8.56 -3.88 -16.26
C GLU A 120 7.63 -4.26 -17.42
N HIS A 121 6.41 -4.71 -17.10
CA HIS A 121 5.43 -5.11 -18.11
C HIS A 121 4.67 -3.94 -18.75
N CYS A 122 4.89 -2.70 -18.32
CA CYS A 122 4.16 -1.55 -18.85
C CYS A 122 4.81 -1.01 -20.13
N PRO A 123 4.20 -1.18 -21.32
CA PRO A 123 4.81 -0.71 -22.58
C PRO A 123 4.81 0.81 -22.73
N TRP A 124 4.07 1.52 -21.87
CA TRP A 124 3.90 2.97 -21.91
C TRP A 124 4.82 3.72 -20.92
N GLY A 125 5.65 3.01 -20.15
CA GLY A 125 6.58 3.61 -19.18
C GLY A 125 5.88 4.38 -18.05
N ILE A 126 4.69 3.95 -17.64
CA ILE A 126 3.87 4.62 -16.60
C ILE A 126 4.42 4.33 -15.20
N ASN A 127 5.09 3.19 -15.03
CA ASN A 127 5.60 2.65 -13.77
C ASN A 127 4.51 2.48 -12.68
N PRO A 128 3.50 1.61 -12.88
CA PRO A 128 2.42 1.38 -11.93
C PRO A 128 2.87 1.10 -10.49
N SER A 129 3.99 0.39 -10.32
CA SER A 129 4.52 0.07 -8.98
C SER A 129 4.90 1.33 -8.21
N HIS A 130 5.54 2.31 -8.86
CA HIS A 130 5.85 3.60 -8.25
C HIS A 130 4.60 4.38 -7.86
N LEU A 131 3.56 4.37 -8.70
CA LEU A 131 2.29 5.03 -8.40
C LEU A 131 1.59 4.41 -7.18
N ILE A 132 1.64 3.08 -7.07
CA ILE A 132 1.11 2.35 -5.89
C ILE A 132 1.88 2.74 -4.62
N MET A 133 3.21 2.85 -4.70
CA MET A 133 4.03 3.29 -3.56
C MET A 133 3.69 4.71 -3.12
N ASP A 134 3.61 5.66 -4.05
CA ASP A 134 3.25 7.04 -3.72
C ASP A 134 1.83 7.13 -3.11
N MET A 135 0.88 6.30 -3.56
CA MET A 135 -0.43 6.19 -2.92
C MET A 135 -0.37 5.61 -1.51
N ARG A 136 0.51 4.64 -1.24
CA ARG A 136 0.71 4.12 0.13
C ARG A 136 1.23 5.21 1.05
N ASP A 137 2.23 5.96 0.61
CA ASP A 137 2.80 7.05 1.40
C ASP A 137 1.75 8.14 1.70
N GLN A 138 0.92 8.50 0.72
CA GLN A 138 -0.21 9.40 0.94
C GLN A 138 -1.25 8.84 1.90
N SER A 139 -1.59 7.56 1.76
CA SER A 139 -2.54 6.89 2.65
C SER A 139 -2.06 6.93 4.10
N LEU A 140 -0.76 6.64 4.32
CA LEU A 140 -0.11 6.80 5.63
C LEU A 140 -0.15 8.26 6.12
N GLY A 141 0.08 9.22 5.22
CA GLY A 141 -0.01 10.65 5.51
C GLY A 141 -1.39 11.07 6.01
N LEU A 142 -2.45 10.50 5.45
CA LEU A 142 -3.84 10.68 5.87
C LEU A 142 -4.22 9.89 7.13
N GLY A 143 -3.28 9.15 7.73
CA GLY A 143 -3.51 8.28 8.88
C GLY A 143 -4.22 6.97 8.54
N ILE A 144 -4.39 6.65 7.25
CA ILE A 144 -5.03 5.45 6.75
C ILE A 144 -3.94 4.37 6.63
N LYS A 145 -3.67 3.66 7.72
CA LYS A 145 -2.58 2.64 7.79
C LYS A 145 -3.02 1.23 7.40
N SER A 146 -4.32 1.04 7.22
CA SER A 146 -4.95 -0.20 6.80
C SER A 146 -6.39 0.09 6.38
N GLY A 147 -7.03 -0.85 5.70
CA GLY A 147 -8.48 -0.82 5.51
C GLY A 147 -9.23 -0.75 6.84
N ARG A 148 -10.52 -0.39 6.77
CA ARG A 148 -11.41 -0.29 7.93
C ARG A 148 -11.32 -1.57 8.79
N GLY A 149 -10.49 -1.56 9.83
CA GLY A 149 -10.47 -2.59 10.87
C GLY A 149 -9.21 -3.44 11.03
N ASN A 150 -8.19 -3.41 10.16
CA ASN A 150 -6.97 -4.21 10.40
C ASN A 150 -5.97 -3.51 11.34
N LYS A 151 -6.36 -3.44 12.61
CA LYS A 151 -5.55 -2.86 13.69
C LYS A 151 -4.18 -3.55 13.84
N ILE A 152 -4.00 -4.79 13.36
CA ILE A 152 -2.73 -5.51 13.45
C ILE A 152 -1.71 -4.85 12.53
N VAL A 153 -2.09 -4.58 11.28
CA VAL A 153 -1.22 -3.96 10.28
C VAL A 153 -0.83 -2.54 10.69
N ALA A 154 -1.79 -1.73 11.15
CA ALA A 154 -1.50 -0.39 11.66
C ALA A 154 -0.50 -0.42 12.84
N ARG A 155 -0.71 -1.33 13.80
CA ARG A 155 0.21 -1.52 14.94
C ARG A 155 1.57 -2.06 14.52
N HIS A 156 1.62 -2.87 13.46
CA HIS A 156 2.86 -3.40 12.92
C HIS A 156 3.74 -2.28 12.36
N TYR A 157 3.18 -1.42 11.51
CA TYR A 157 3.91 -0.26 10.98
C TYR A 157 4.43 0.66 12.10
N ASP A 158 3.57 0.99 13.07
CA ASP A 158 3.94 1.84 14.20
C ASP A 158 5.00 1.18 15.10
N GLY A 159 4.88 -0.13 15.31
CA GLY A 159 5.84 -0.93 16.06
C GLY A 159 7.21 -0.97 15.38
N PHE A 160 7.24 -1.14 14.06
CA PHE A 160 8.45 -1.17 13.24
C PHE A 160 9.16 0.18 13.29
N ALA A 161 8.44 1.26 12.94
CA ALA A 161 9.00 2.61 12.93
C ALA A 161 9.54 3.00 14.31
N LYS A 162 8.79 2.69 15.38
CA LYS A 162 9.24 2.93 16.76
C LYS A 162 10.49 2.11 17.12
N SER A 163 10.58 0.85 16.69
CA SER A 163 11.78 0.03 16.92
C SER A 163 13.00 0.66 16.27
N VAL A 164 12.92 0.94 14.97
CA VAL A 164 14.05 1.52 14.22
C VAL A 164 14.43 2.89 14.77
N ARG A 165 13.46 3.74 15.15
CA ARG A 165 13.74 5.03 15.78
C ARG A 165 14.46 4.89 17.12
N THR A 166 14.08 3.91 17.96
CA THR A 166 14.56 3.83 19.36
C THR A 166 15.83 3.02 19.55
N SER A 167 15.98 1.90 18.84
CA SER A 167 17.17 1.05 18.93
C SER A 167 18.06 1.13 17.69
N GLY A 168 17.58 1.70 16.57
CA GLY A 168 18.28 1.72 15.30
C GLY A 168 18.18 0.39 14.53
N TRP A 169 17.72 -0.67 15.19
CA TRP A 169 17.59 -2.04 14.69
C TRP A 169 16.13 -2.49 14.84
N LEU A 170 15.74 -3.53 14.11
CA LEU A 170 14.44 -4.15 14.30
C LEU A 170 14.46 -5.12 15.48
N ASP A 171 13.59 -4.89 16.46
CA ASP A 171 13.27 -5.85 17.52
C ASP A 171 12.07 -6.69 17.07
N GLU A 172 12.36 -7.81 16.40
CA GLU A 172 11.36 -8.72 15.85
C GLU A 172 10.41 -9.26 16.93
N ARG A 173 10.91 -9.51 18.15
CA ARG A 173 10.11 -10.01 19.26
C ARG A 173 9.13 -8.93 19.74
N ALA A 174 9.62 -7.72 19.98
CA ALA A 174 8.75 -6.62 20.39
C ALA A 174 7.77 -6.23 19.27
N LEU A 175 8.17 -6.36 18.00
CA LEU A 175 7.31 -6.12 16.85
C LEU A 175 6.16 -7.11 16.80
N ALA A 176 6.44 -8.42 16.91
CA ALA A 176 5.41 -9.45 16.95
C ALA A 176 4.41 -9.19 18.08
N SER A 177 4.91 -8.89 19.29
CA SER A 177 4.05 -8.56 20.42
C SER A 177 3.22 -7.30 20.20
N LYS A 178 3.79 -6.21 19.65
CA LYS A 178 3.05 -4.97 19.36
C LYS A 178 2.01 -5.15 18.26
N SER A 179 2.33 -5.92 17.22
CA SER A 179 1.45 -6.17 16.07
C SER A 179 0.20 -6.94 16.48
N TYR A 180 0.39 -8.07 17.17
CA TYR A 180 -0.71 -8.95 17.60
C TYR A 180 -1.35 -8.52 18.93
N GLY A 181 -0.77 -7.53 19.63
CA GLY A 181 -1.26 -7.07 20.93
C GLY A 181 -1.01 -8.08 22.05
N LEU A 182 0.18 -8.67 22.09
CA LEU A 182 0.62 -9.60 23.13
C LEU A 182 1.21 -8.83 24.33
N PRO A 183 1.19 -9.42 25.54
CA PRO A 183 1.91 -8.86 26.69
C PRO A 183 3.40 -8.67 26.38
N PRO A 184 4.06 -7.59 26.87
CA PRO A 184 3.55 -6.52 27.75
C PRO A 184 2.88 -5.34 27.01
N TYR A 185 2.73 -5.39 25.68
CA TYR A 185 2.31 -4.24 24.86
C TYR A 185 0.81 -4.22 24.51
N GLY A 186 0.06 -5.22 24.95
CA GLY A 186 -1.39 -5.32 24.78
C GLY A 186 -1.94 -6.62 25.37
N PHE A 187 -3.26 -6.79 25.32
CA PHE A 187 -3.94 -8.01 25.74
C PHE A 187 -5.03 -8.41 24.73
N SER A 188 -4.61 -9.02 23.62
CA SER A 188 -5.49 -9.51 22.56
C SER A 188 -5.63 -11.04 22.65
N PRO A 189 -6.80 -11.57 23.07
CA PRO A 189 -6.99 -13.02 23.21
C PRO A 189 -6.75 -13.80 21.91
N SER A 190 -7.28 -13.31 20.78
CA SER A 190 -7.09 -13.93 19.47
C SER A 190 -5.63 -13.89 19.01
N GLY A 191 -4.93 -12.79 19.29
CA GLY A 191 -3.50 -12.65 19.01
C GLY A 191 -2.69 -13.70 19.77
N ILE A 192 -2.94 -13.85 21.07
CA ILE A 192 -2.24 -14.81 21.94
C ILE A 192 -2.45 -16.25 21.45
N ILE A 193 -3.69 -16.64 21.15
CA ILE A 193 -4.02 -17.98 20.68
C ILE A 193 -3.31 -18.28 19.35
N SER A 194 -3.34 -17.34 18.39
CA SER A 194 -2.72 -17.54 17.08
C SER A 194 -1.19 -17.68 17.13
N GLN A 195 -0.53 -16.98 18.06
CA GLN A 195 0.93 -16.93 18.16
C GLN A 195 1.52 -17.95 19.14
N ALA A 196 0.72 -18.50 20.07
CA ALA A 196 1.13 -19.54 21.02
C ALA A 196 1.92 -20.72 20.40
N PRO A 197 1.46 -21.40 19.33
CA PRO A 197 2.19 -22.53 18.78
C PRO A 197 3.56 -22.14 18.18
N ILE A 198 3.64 -20.95 17.58
CA ILE A 198 4.90 -20.40 17.04
C ILE A 198 5.85 -20.06 18.18
N ALA A 199 5.36 -19.41 19.23
CA ALA A 199 6.15 -19.05 20.40
C ALA A 199 6.72 -20.29 21.12
N ILE A 200 5.89 -21.32 21.34
CA ILE A 200 6.33 -22.59 21.95
C ILE A 200 7.40 -23.25 21.09
N LYS A 201 7.21 -23.29 19.77
CA LYS A 201 8.19 -23.88 18.84
C LYS A 201 9.51 -23.10 18.81
N ALA A 202 9.44 -21.77 18.87
CA ALA A 202 10.61 -20.89 18.92
C ALA A 202 11.40 -21.07 20.23
N LEU A 203 10.70 -21.13 21.37
CA LEU A 203 11.29 -21.41 22.68
C LEU A 203 11.95 -22.79 22.72
N ARG A 204 11.24 -23.83 22.28
CA ARG A 204 11.78 -25.21 22.24
C ARG A 204 13.04 -25.34 21.38
N ARG A 205 13.18 -24.51 20.34
CA ARG A 205 14.36 -24.49 19.46
C ARG A 205 15.44 -23.51 19.90
N GLY A 206 15.29 -22.85 21.06
CA GLY A 206 16.22 -21.83 21.53
C GLY A 206 16.29 -20.58 20.63
N LYS A 207 15.30 -20.38 19.76
CA LYS A 207 15.23 -19.25 18.81
C LYS A 207 14.51 -18.03 19.38
N ALA A 208 13.90 -18.14 20.54
CA ALA A 208 13.34 -17.01 21.26
C ALA A 208 14.40 -16.45 22.22
N SER A 209 15.07 -15.37 21.84
CA SER A 209 16.01 -14.69 22.73
C SER A 209 15.24 -13.98 23.85
N LEU A 210 15.69 -14.17 25.10
CA LEU A 210 15.13 -13.51 26.27
C LEU A 210 15.89 -12.23 26.65
N THR A 211 17.08 -12.03 26.07
CA THR A 211 17.94 -10.87 26.34
C THR A 211 17.31 -9.54 25.90
N PRO A 212 17.66 -8.42 26.57
CA PRO A 212 17.33 -7.09 26.10
C PRO A 212 17.84 -6.86 24.67
N HIS A 213 17.07 -6.14 23.86
CA HIS A 213 17.45 -5.85 22.48
C HIS A 213 18.57 -4.79 22.46
N PRO A 214 19.71 -5.05 21.78
CA PRO A 214 20.83 -4.13 21.75
C PRO A 214 20.53 -2.89 20.90
N LYS A 215 21.11 -1.74 21.26
CA LYS A 215 21.04 -0.53 20.46
C LYS A 215 22.18 -0.50 19.43
N ARG A 216 21.89 -0.01 18.23
CA ARG A 216 22.89 0.25 17.19
C ARG A 216 23.89 1.31 17.64
N PRO A 217 25.19 1.12 17.39
CA PRO A 217 26.15 2.22 17.42
C PRO A 217 25.70 3.34 16.45
N GLY A 218 25.53 4.57 16.94
CA GLY A 218 25.01 5.68 16.13
C GLY A 218 23.48 5.74 16.01
N GLN A 219 22.71 5.06 16.88
CA GLN A 219 21.24 5.12 16.90
C GLN A 219 20.68 6.56 16.95
N LYS A 220 21.39 7.50 17.58
CA LYS A 220 20.98 8.92 17.63
C LYS A 220 20.88 9.54 16.23
N ASP A 221 21.74 9.15 15.30
CA ASP A 221 21.71 9.71 13.95
C ASP A 221 20.51 9.18 13.16
N ILE A 222 20.12 7.93 13.40
CA ILE A 222 18.87 7.38 12.86
C ILE A 222 17.67 8.14 13.42
N ALA A 223 17.63 8.39 14.72
CA ALA A 223 16.54 9.17 15.32
C ALA A 223 16.42 10.58 14.72
N LYS A 224 17.54 11.25 14.43
CA LYS A 224 17.55 12.56 13.74
C LYS A 224 16.95 12.47 12.33
N ILE A 225 17.17 11.38 11.59
CA ILE A 225 16.56 11.18 10.27
C ILE A 225 15.03 11.13 10.39
N PHE A 226 14.51 10.39 11.37
CA PHE A 226 13.05 10.35 11.62
C PHE A 226 12.48 11.72 11.99
N GLU A 227 13.21 12.54 12.75
CA GLU A 227 12.79 13.89 13.10
C GLU A 227 12.78 14.82 11.89
N LYS A 228 13.85 14.78 11.08
CA LYS A 228 13.98 15.57 9.86
C LYS A 228 12.91 15.22 8.83
N GLU A 229 12.66 13.93 8.58
CA GLU A 229 11.62 13.52 7.63
C GLU A 229 10.22 13.81 8.18
N GLY A 230 10.00 13.67 9.50
CA GLY A 230 8.73 14.09 10.13
C GLY A 230 8.43 15.58 9.92
N GLN A 231 9.44 16.44 10.07
CA GLN A 231 9.32 17.88 9.77
C GLN A 231 9.06 18.13 8.27
N ARG A 232 9.76 17.40 7.39
CA ARG A 232 9.57 17.53 5.94
C ARG A 232 8.16 17.13 5.51
N GLU A 233 7.60 16.07 6.07
CA GLU A 233 6.22 15.65 5.82
C GLU A 233 5.23 16.69 6.36
N GLN A 234 5.45 17.22 7.56
CA GLN A 234 4.61 18.26 8.12
C GLN A 234 4.61 19.51 7.25
N ASN A 235 5.78 19.97 6.81
CA ASN A 235 5.91 21.12 5.90
C ASN A 235 5.23 20.87 4.55
N LYS A 236 5.28 19.63 4.01
CA LYS A 236 4.54 19.26 2.79
C LYS A 236 3.03 19.32 2.98
N ARG A 237 2.51 18.94 4.16
CA ARG A 237 1.07 19.01 4.48
C ARG A 237 0.61 20.45 4.65
N GLU A 238 1.41 21.27 5.32
CA GLU A 238 1.11 22.70 5.55
C GLU A 238 1.21 23.51 4.25
N GLY A 239 2.13 23.18 3.34
CA GLY A 239 2.26 23.80 2.02
C GLY A 239 1.32 23.27 0.93
N GLN A 240 0.48 22.26 1.26
CA GLN A 240 -0.61 21.76 0.41
C GLN A 240 -1.99 22.31 0.84
N SER A 241 -2.03 23.22 1.82
CA SER A 241 -3.24 23.93 2.24
C SER A 241 -3.44 25.26 1.53
#